data_AF-A0A3L7VQH6-F1
#
_entry.id   AF-A0A3L7VQH6-F1
#
_cell.length_a   1.000
_cell.length_b   1.000
_cell.length_c   1.000
_cell.angle_alpha   90.00
_cell.angle_beta   90.00
_cell.angle_gamma   90.00
#
_symmetry.space_group_name_H-M   'P 1'
#
loop_
_entity.id
_entity.type
_entity.pdbx_description
1 polymer ?
#
loop_
_entity_poly.entity_id
_entity_poly.type
_entity_poly.pdbx_seq_one_letter_code
_entity_poly.pdbx_strand_id
1 'polypeptide(L)'
;MLLPEPLLEVVGHGRDRGVAGFRDATVGTNGGESAYGAFDMSGNLREWNDLTGAADSSRGVRGGSWFSDASSVSSSIRATNDPSFEGNNIGFRLASPVAVPEPSTCAMALAGLACGGYLVRRRRKRA
;
A
#
# COMPACT_ATOMS: atom_id res chain seq x y z
N MET A 1 0.67 -5.43 -25.50
CA MET A 1 -0.57 -4.72 -25.14
C MET A 1 -0.26 -3.94 -23.87
N LEU A 2 0.09 -2.67 -24.03
CA LEU A 2 0.52 -1.78 -22.94
C LEU A 2 -0.73 -1.29 -22.22
N LEU A 3 -0.84 -1.52 -20.92
CA LEU A 3 -1.84 -0.86 -20.09
C LEU A 3 -1.32 0.52 -19.69
N PRO A 4 -2.19 1.54 -19.58
CA PRO A 4 -1.77 2.90 -19.30
C PRO A 4 -1.38 3.08 -17.82
N GLU A 5 -0.28 3.78 -17.59
CA GLU A 5 0.21 4.25 -16.29
C GLU A 5 -0.87 5.10 -15.57
N PRO A 6 -1.23 4.83 -14.30
CA PRO A 6 -1.96 5.79 -13.51
C PRO A 6 -1.00 6.90 -13.06
N LEU A 7 -1.22 8.10 -13.58
CA LEU A 7 -0.57 9.33 -13.12
C LEU A 7 -0.88 9.56 -11.64
N LEU A 8 0.03 9.15 -10.76
CA LEU A 8 0.04 9.59 -9.37
C LEU A 8 0.88 10.87 -9.33
N GLU A 9 0.19 12.01 -9.43
CA GLU A 9 0.78 13.33 -9.24
C GLU A 9 1.31 13.42 -7.81
N VAL A 10 2.60 13.16 -7.64
CA VAL A 10 3.34 13.52 -6.44
C VAL A 10 3.44 15.04 -6.46
N VAL A 11 2.46 15.72 -5.85
CA VAL A 11 2.56 17.14 -5.52
C VAL A 11 3.61 17.28 -4.41
N GLY A 12 4.88 17.23 -4.81
CA GLY A 12 6.01 17.59 -3.97
C GLY A 12 6.09 19.10 -3.87
N HIS A 13 5.30 19.73 -2.99
CA HIS A 13 5.55 21.12 -2.64
C HIS A 13 6.73 21.19 -1.67
N GLY A 14 7.94 21.13 -2.22
CA GLY A 14 9.15 21.50 -1.52
C GLY A 14 9.04 22.93 -1.02
N ARG A 15 9.07 23.10 0.30
CA ARG A 15 9.56 24.31 0.97
C ARG A 15 10.28 23.88 2.25
N ASP A 16 11.59 23.83 2.13
CA ASP A 16 12.53 23.74 3.24
C ASP A 16 12.20 24.80 4.28
N ARG A 17 11.83 24.35 5.49
CA ARG A 17 12.05 25.12 6.72
C ARG A 17 12.53 24.15 7.78
N GLY A 18 13.85 24.17 7.98
CA GLY A 18 14.51 23.41 9.03
C GLY A 18 13.87 23.69 10.39
N VAL A 19 13.22 22.65 10.92
CA VAL A 19 13.00 22.53 12.36
C VAL A 19 14.11 21.61 12.84
N ALA A 20 15.13 22.21 13.47
CA ALA A 20 16.22 21.49 14.12
C ALA A 20 15.64 20.55 15.19
N GLY A 21 15.37 19.30 14.83
CA GLY A 21 14.70 18.33 15.70
C GLY A 21 14.24 17.07 14.98
N PHE A 22 13.96 17.17 13.68
CA PHE A 22 13.62 16.04 12.83
C PHE A 22 14.86 15.57 12.07
N ARG A 23 15.33 14.35 12.38
CA ARG A 23 16.49 13.70 11.73
C ARG A 23 16.05 12.71 10.64
N ASP A 24 14.81 12.86 10.16
CA ASP A 24 14.32 12.15 8.99
C ASP A 24 14.84 12.83 7.72
N ALA A 25 15.13 12.01 6.71
CA ALA A 25 15.45 12.51 5.39
C ALA A 25 14.16 12.92 4.68
N THR A 26 14.25 13.88 3.75
CA THR A 26 13.13 14.23 2.88
C THR A 26 12.60 12.98 2.17
N VAL A 27 11.28 12.79 2.13
CA VAL A 27 10.66 11.62 1.48
C VAL A 27 11.13 11.50 0.03
N GLY A 28 11.47 10.29 -0.39
CA GLY A 28 11.97 9.96 -1.72
C GLY A 28 13.46 10.20 -1.91
N THR A 29 14.19 10.61 -0.87
CA THR A 29 15.64 10.87 -0.96
C THR A 29 16.49 9.75 -0.38
N ASN A 30 15.89 8.78 0.34
CA ASN A 30 16.62 7.68 0.94
C ASN A 30 16.75 6.50 -0.04
N GLY A 31 17.68 6.65 -0.99
CA GLY A 31 18.00 5.63 -2.00
C GLY A 31 17.16 5.78 -3.27
N GLY A 32 16.93 4.66 -3.95
CA GLY A 32 16.15 4.58 -5.18
C GLY A 32 14.79 3.90 -4.98
N GLU A 33 13.97 3.93 -6.02
CA GLU A 33 12.71 3.19 -6.03
C GLU A 33 12.94 1.68 -5.94
N SER A 34 12.01 0.98 -5.30
CA SER A 34 11.92 -0.47 -5.45
C SER A 34 11.38 -0.85 -6.82
N ALA A 35 11.45 -2.14 -7.15
CA ALA A 35 10.83 -2.71 -8.35
C ALA A 35 9.31 -2.44 -8.48
N TYR A 36 8.67 -1.93 -7.42
CA TYR A 36 7.24 -1.57 -7.39
C TYR A 36 7.01 -0.05 -7.28
N GLY A 37 8.04 0.78 -7.48
CA GLY A 37 7.93 2.25 -7.43
C GLY A 37 7.83 2.85 -6.02
N ALA A 38 8.00 2.04 -4.97
CA ALA A 38 7.97 2.52 -3.59
C ALA A 38 9.35 2.99 -3.11
N PHE A 39 9.38 4.17 -2.46
CA PHE A 39 10.57 4.79 -1.88
C PHE A 39 10.67 4.56 -0.36
N ASP A 40 11.87 4.84 0.17
CA ASP A 40 12.20 4.88 1.61
C ASP A 40 11.81 3.62 2.38
N MET A 41 11.83 2.44 1.74
CA MET A 41 11.49 1.17 2.40
C MET A 41 12.61 0.58 3.28
N SER A 42 13.79 1.21 3.30
CA SER A 42 14.98 0.76 4.02
C SER A 42 15.67 1.96 4.67
N GLY A 43 15.15 2.39 5.81
CA GLY A 43 15.61 3.55 6.57
C GLY A 43 14.56 4.65 6.66
N ASN A 44 15.02 5.87 6.96
CA ASN A 44 14.18 7.01 7.34
C ASN A 44 13.39 6.77 8.64
N LEU A 45 12.21 6.15 8.55
CA LEU A 45 11.35 5.83 9.70
C LEU A 45 10.99 4.35 9.71
N ARG A 46 10.87 3.77 10.91
CA ARG A 46 10.22 2.47 11.05
C ARG A 46 8.75 2.64 10.72
N GLU A 47 8.13 1.63 10.14
CA GLU A 47 6.76 1.76 9.65
C GLU A 47 5.86 0.73 10.27
N TRP A 48 4.74 1.20 10.84
CA TRP A 48 3.70 0.34 11.37
C TRP A 48 3.10 -0.59 10.31
N ASN A 49 2.79 -1.81 10.75
CA ASN A 49 2.17 -2.85 9.97
C ASN A 49 1.14 -3.60 10.82
N ASP A 50 -0.07 -3.74 10.30
CA ASP A 50 -1.19 -4.37 11.01
C ASP A 50 -1.05 -5.88 11.22
N LEU A 51 0.03 -6.52 10.72
CA LEU A 51 0.23 -7.96 10.75
C LEU A 51 -0.96 -8.71 10.14
N THR A 52 -1.81 -9.30 10.98
CA THR A 52 -3.02 -10.05 10.60
C THR A 52 -4.29 -9.19 10.65
N GLY A 53 -4.20 -7.93 11.09
CA GLY A 53 -5.34 -7.05 11.33
C GLY A 53 -6.13 -7.37 12.60
N ALA A 54 -5.72 -8.40 13.36
CA ALA A 54 -6.35 -8.74 14.62
C ALA A 54 -6.01 -7.70 15.71
N ALA A 55 -6.95 -7.47 16.62
CA ALA A 55 -6.71 -6.68 17.82
C ALA A 55 -5.79 -7.45 18.78
N ASP A 56 -4.48 -7.34 18.57
CA ASP A 56 -3.45 -7.92 19.41
C ASP A 56 -2.71 -6.83 20.21
N SER A 57 -2.03 -7.26 21.25
CA SER A 57 -1.08 -6.52 22.10
C SER A 57 0.21 -6.09 21.39
N SER A 58 0.37 -6.42 20.10
CA SER A 58 1.51 -6.01 19.30
C SER A 58 1.12 -5.61 17.87
N ARG A 59 1.90 -4.72 17.27
CA ARG A 59 1.85 -4.38 15.85
C ARG A 59 3.23 -4.56 15.24
N GLY A 60 3.26 -4.95 13.97
CA GLY A 60 4.48 -5.15 13.23
C GLY A 60 5.15 -3.81 12.91
N VAL A 61 6.48 -3.81 12.86
CA VAL A 61 7.26 -2.67 12.39
C VAL A 61 8.32 -3.15 11.39
N ARG A 62 8.52 -2.39 10.31
CA ARG A 62 9.49 -2.69 9.23
C ARG A 62 10.29 -1.45 8.82
N GLY A 63 11.29 -1.63 7.96
CA GLY A 63 12.04 -0.56 7.29
C GLY A 63 13.26 -0.03 8.05
N GLY A 64 13.24 -0.04 9.39
CA GLY A 64 14.30 0.59 10.19
C GLY A 64 14.22 2.13 10.14
N SER A 65 15.10 2.84 10.81
CA SER A 65 15.07 4.32 10.94
C SER A 65 16.41 4.96 10.59
N TRP A 66 16.51 6.28 10.59
CA TRP A 66 17.74 7.05 10.30
C TRP A 66 18.96 6.68 11.17
N PHE A 67 18.77 6.07 12.33
CA PHE A 67 19.85 5.61 13.22
C PHE A 67 20.03 4.08 13.24
N SER A 68 19.30 3.35 12.40
CA SER A 68 19.36 1.90 12.38
C SER A 68 20.60 1.41 11.62
N ASP A 69 21.24 0.37 12.15
CA ASP A 69 22.33 -0.31 11.46
C ASP A 69 21.85 -1.01 10.19
N ALA A 70 22.79 -1.33 9.28
CA ALA A 70 22.53 -1.98 8.01
C ALA A 70 21.73 -3.30 8.14
N SER A 71 21.96 -4.06 9.22
CA SER A 71 21.21 -5.29 9.49
C SER A 71 19.73 -5.02 9.77
N SER A 72 19.42 -3.92 10.46
CA SER A 72 18.07 -3.56 10.91
C SER A 72 17.19 -2.97 9.81
N VAL A 73 17.80 -2.40 8.77
CA VAL A 73 17.08 -1.86 7.58
C VAL A 73 16.86 -2.93 6.49
N SER A 74 17.33 -4.17 6.72
CA SER A 74 17.13 -5.28 5.79
C SER A 74 15.65 -5.62 5.62
N SER A 75 15.25 -5.91 4.38
CA SER A 75 13.88 -6.31 4.02
C SER A 75 13.44 -7.62 4.69
N SER A 76 14.38 -8.44 5.18
CA SER A 76 14.08 -9.69 5.90
C SER A 76 13.73 -9.47 7.36
N ILE A 77 14.13 -8.34 7.96
CA ILE A 77 13.92 -8.10 9.39
C ILE A 77 12.43 -7.85 9.69
N ARG A 78 12.01 -8.38 10.82
CA ARG A 78 10.66 -8.28 11.37
C ARG A 78 10.82 -7.92 12.84
N ALA A 79 10.15 -6.87 13.26
CA ALA A 79 10.04 -6.51 14.66
C ALA A 79 8.58 -6.20 14.98
N THR A 80 8.28 -6.16 16.27
CA THR A 80 6.97 -5.79 16.81
C THR A 80 7.14 -4.79 17.93
N ASN A 81 6.13 -3.96 18.14
CA ASN A 81 6.06 -3.02 19.25
C ASN A 81 4.65 -3.02 19.85
N ASP A 82 4.54 -2.49 21.07
CA ASP A 82 3.25 -2.19 21.71
C ASP A 82 2.47 -1.18 20.84
N PRO A 83 1.17 -1.37 20.57
CA PRO A 83 0.38 -0.47 19.74
C PRO A 83 0.30 0.97 20.26
N SER A 84 0.55 1.20 21.56
CA SER A 84 0.62 2.52 22.17
C SER A 84 1.99 3.18 22.07
N PHE A 85 3.01 2.48 21.55
CA PHE A 85 4.35 3.03 21.39
C PHE A 85 4.33 4.20 20.40
N GLU A 86 4.90 5.32 20.83
CA GLU A 86 5.14 6.49 19.98
C GLU A 86 6.60 6.90 20.09
N GLY A 87 7.13 7.42 18.99
CA GLY A 87 8.52 7.83 18.90
C GLY A 87 8.77 8.62 17.64
N ASN A 88 9.78 9.48 17.65
CA ASN A 88 10.13 10.27 16.48
C ASN A 88 10.66 9.41 15.32
N ASN A 89 11.08 8.17 15.60
CA ASN A 89 11.68 7.21 14.69
C ASN A 89 10.69 6.17 14.14
N ILE A 90 9.40 6.38 14.34
CA ILE A 90 8.32 5.53 13.84
C ILE A 90 7.27 6.36 13.10
N GLY A 91 6.77 5.83 12.00
CA GLY A 91 5.78 6.42 11.11
C GLY A 91 4.91 5.34 10.49
N PHE A 92 4.32 5.64 9.34
CA PHE A 92 3.42 4.73 8.63
C PHE A 92 3.47 4.98 7.12
N ARG A 93 3.06 3.97 6.36
CA ARG A 93 2.71 4.11 4.95
C ARG A 93 1.31 3.56 4.71
N LEU A 94 0.59 4.17 3.79
CA LEU A 94 -0.76 3.75 3.45
C LEU A 94 -0.72 2.58 2.46
N ALA A 95 -1.63 1.63 2.65
CA ALA A 95 -1.93 0.60 1.68
C ALA A 95 -3.40 0.74 1.28
N SER A 96 -3.68 0.80 -0.01
CA SER A 96 -5.04 0.78 -0.53
C SER A 96 -5.30 -0.58 -1.17
N PRO A 97 -6.40 -1.28 -0.83
CA PRO A 97 -6.75 -2.50 -1.52
C PRO A 97 -7.08 -2.16 -2.98
N VAL A 98 -6.33 -2.76 -3.91
CA VAL A 98 -6.75 -2.75 -5.32
C VAL A 98 -8.05 -3.52 -5.40
N ALA A 99 -9.12 -2.86 -5.85
CA ALA A 99 -10.41 -3.50 -6.10
C ALA A 99 -10.26 -4.48 -7.27
N VAL A 100 -9.80 -5.70 -6.98
CA VAL A 100 -9.82 -6.80 -7.94
C VAL A 100 -11.27 -7.27 -8.05
N PRO A 101 -11.91 -7.20 -9.23
CA PRO A 101 -13.25 -7.74 -9.40
C PRO A 101 -13.24 -9.21 -9.01
N GLU A 102 -14.03 -9.57 -7.99
CA GLU A 102 -14.07 -10.94 -7.51
C GLU A 102 -14.52 -11.87 -8.66
N PRO A 103 -14.02 -13.13 -8.72
CA PRO A 103 -14.42 -14.07 -9.77
C PRO A 103 -15.95 -14.24 -9.88
N SER A 104 -16.65 -14.12 -8.74
CA SER A 104 -18.10 -14.12 -8.62
C SER A 104 -18.75 -12.94 -9.37
N THR A 105 -18.15 -11.74 -9.34
CA THR A 105 -18.66 -10.54 -10.02
C THR A 105 -18.65 -10.74 -11.53
N CYS A 106 -17.54 -11.28 -12.05
CA CYS A 106 -17.44 -11.63 -13.46
C CYS A 106 -18.43 -12.73 -13.85
N ALA A 107 -18.56 -13.79 -13.02
CA ALA A 107 -19.50 -14.89 -13.27
C ALA A 107 -20.96 -14.42 -13.26
N MET A 108 -21.35 -13.57 -12.31
CA MET A 108 -22.71 -13.02 -12.21
C MET A 108 -23.01 -12.04 -13.35
N ALA A 109 -22.03 -11.23 -13.77
CA ALA A 109 -22.18 -10.36 -14.93
C ALA A 109 -22.41 -11.19 -16.21
N LEU A 110 -21.62 -12.24 -16.43
CA LEU A 110 -21.78 -13.15 -17.57
C LEU A 110 -23.11 -13.91 -17.52
N ALA A 111 -23.50 -14.42 -16.35
CA ALA A 111 -24.77 -15.10 -16.15
C ALA A 111 -25.96 -14.16 -16.41
N GLY A 112 -25.89 -12.91 -15.94
CA GLY A 112 -26.90 -11.89 -16.18
C GLY A 112 -27.09 -11.59 -17.67
N LEU A 113 -25.98 -11.43 -18.41
CA LEU A 113 -26.00 -11.23 -19.86
C LEU A 113 -26.58 -12.44 -20.61
N ALA A 114 -26.18 -13.66 -20.22
CA ALA A 114 -26.68 -14.89 -20.83
C ALA A 114 -28.19 -15.09 -20.58
N CYS A 115 -28.64 -14.93 -19.33
CA CYS A 115 -30.04 -15.01 -18.95
C CYS A 115 -30.87 -13.93 -19.63
N GLY A 116 -30.41 -12.67 -19.62
CA GLY A 116 -31.07 -11.56 -20.30
C GLY A 116 -31.22 -11.82 -21.81
N GLY A 117 -30.14 -12.24 -22.47
CA GLY A 117 -30.17 -12.62 -23.89
C GLY A 117 -31.14 -13.77 -24.20
N TYR A 118 -31.15 -14.81 -23.37
CA TYR A 118 -32.06 -15.95 -23.51
C TYR A 118 -33.54 -15.52 -23.39
N LEU A 119 -33.87 -14.70 -22.39
CA LEU A 119 -35.23 -14.22 -22.18
C LEU A 119 -35.73 -13.35 -23.35
N VAL A 120 -34.89 -12.46 -23.88
CA VAL A 120 -35.22 -11.64 -25.06
C VAL A 120 -35.46 -12.52 -26.29
N ARG A 121 -34.62 -13.53 -26.53
CA ARG A 121 -34.79 -14.48 -27.64
C ARG A 121 -36.09 -15.27 -27.52
N ARG A 122 -36.47 -15.69 -26.30
CA ARG A 122 -37.72 -16.43 -26.07
C ARG A 122 -38.96 -15.58 -26.32
N ARG A 123 -38.93 -14.28 -25.98
CA ARG A 123 -40.05 -13.35 -26.25
C ARG A 123 -40.25 -13.15 -27.76
N ARG A 124 -39.17 -13.03 -28.53
CA ARG A 124 -39.25 -12.87 -30.01
C ARG A 124 -39.78 -14.10 -30.74
N LYS A 125 -39.68 -15.30 -30.17
CA LYS A 125 -40.24 -16.54 -30.75
C LYS A 125 -41.73 -16.77 -30.43
N ARG A 126 -42.33 -15.93 -29.59
CA ARG A 126 -43.73 -16.04 -29.16
C ARG A 126 -44.63 -14.95 -29.74
N ALA A 127 -44.05 -14.00 -30.47
CA ALA A 127 -44.73 -13.03 -31.32
C ALA A 127 -44.68 -13.55 -32.76
#